data_AF-A0A246JGM8-F1
#
_entry.id   AF-A0A246JGM8-F1
#
_cell.length_a   1.000
_cell.length_b   1.000
_cell.length_c   1.000
_cell.angle_alpha   90.00
_cell.angle_beta   90.00
_cell.angle_gamma   90.00
#
_symmetry.space_group_name_H-M   'P 1'
#
loop_
_entity.id
_entity.type
_entity.pdbx_description
1 polymer ?
#
loop_
_entity_poly.entity_id
_entity_poly.type
_entity_poly.pdbx_seq_one_letter_code
_entity_poly.pdbx_strand_id
1 'polypeptide(L)'
;MERSLVFLAIMLASGAAHAASTHPAASAMSDAELRRLLAPGEEVEARVDGDLNGDGDLDAVLVSVKDDDRTVRVFFTARNAARISHVAAGKFNLLPGALGPAELSIDKGVLVIRDLTGGTSATSTTYRFRGEATAPKLRLIGLDATAYSRTYAHDGAEMSWNLLTGDIITAQLKVAPDDSDRGYDKVGAKRARRPASTFYMENTPNPEDELNLIMEGK
;
A
#
# COMPACT_ATOMS: atom_id res chain seq x y z
N MET A 1 62.95 -24.00 35.09
CA MET A 1 62.45 -22.63 35.34
C MET A 1 61.39 -22.33 34.32
N GLU A 2 60.14 -22.49 34.73
CA GLU A 2 58.95 -22.24 33.92
C GLU A 2 58.75 -20.74 33.71
N ARG A 3 58.45 -20.32 32.48
CA ARG A 3 57.85 -19.01 32.22
C ARG A 3 56.75 -19.17 31.19
N SER A 4 55.54 -19.28 31.76
CA SER A 4 54.25 -19.18 31.11
C SER A 4 54.11 -17.83 30.40
N LEU A 5 53.72 -17.83 29.13
CA LEU A 5 53.26 -16.64 28.40
C LEU A 5 51.81 -16.89 27.97
N VAL A 6 50.89 -16.21 28.65
CA VAL A 6 49.47 -16.16 28.30
C VAL A 6 49.31 -15.12 27.19
N PHE A 7 48.85 -15.54 26.01
CA PHE A 7 48.38 -14.64 24.96
C PHE A 7 46.92 -14.27 25.25
N LEU A 8 46.66 -13.01 25.58
CA LEU A 8 45.33 -12.45 25.71
C LEU A 8 44.89 -11.91 24.33
N ALA A 9 43.92 -12.55 23.71
CA ALA A 9 43.27 -12.09 22.48
C ALA A 9 42.18 -11.07 22.82
N ILE A 10 42.30 -9.84 22.33
CA ILE A 10 41.24 -8.82 22.40
C ILE A 10 40.47 -8.86 21.09
N MET A 11 39.27 -9.47 21.11
CA MET A 11 38.27 -9.30 20.05
C MET A 11 37.55 -7.96 20.27
N LEU A 12 37.82 -6.99 19.39
CA LEU A 12 37.00 -5.77 19.25
C LEU A 12 35.77 -6.10 18.40
N ALA A 13 34.67 -6.40 19.07
CA ALA A 13 33.36 -6.46 18.43
C ALA A 13 32.84 -5.02 18.23
N SER A 14 33.06 -4.46 17.05
CA SER A 14 32.42 -3.21 16.62
C SER A 14 30.96 -3.49 16.26
N GLY A 15 30.10 -3.57 17.28
CA GLY A 15 28.66 -3.53 17.08
C GLY A 15 28.27 -2.13 16.59
N ALA A 16 27.83 -2.03 15.34
CA ALA A 16 27.16 -0.83 14.84
C ALA A 16 25.85 -0.65 15.61
N ALA A 17 25.89 0.16 16.66
CA ALA A 17 24.70 0.63 17.33
C ALA A 17 23.90 1.47 16.32
N HIS A 18 22.80 0.90 15.81
CA HIS A 18 21.78 1.70 15.16
C HIS A 18 21.26 2.66 16.22
N ALA A 19 21.57 3.95 16.07
CA ALA A 19 21.06 4.99 16.94
C ALA A 19 19.54 5.04 16.77
N ALA A 20 18.82 4.37 17.66
CA ALA A 20 17.40 4.60 17.85
C ALA A 20 17.22 6.08 18.22
N SER A 21 16.32 6.77 17.53
CA SER A 21 16.00 8.17 17.79
C SER A 21 15.64 8.35 19.27
N THR A 22 16.37 9.24 19.96
CA THR A 22 16.23 9.46 21.41
C THR A 22 15.04 10.34 21.80
N HIS A 23 14.15 10.64 20.86
CA HIS A 23 13.00 11.54 21.07
C HIS A 23 11.70 10.75 20.89
N PRO A 24 10.66 11.04 21.68
CA PRO A 24 9.36 10.40 21.51
C PRO A 24 8.77 10.77 20.15
N ALA A 25 8.21 9.76 19.46
CA ALA A 25 7.49 9.93 18.21
C ALA A 25 6.44 11.05 18.33
N ALA A 26 6.38 11.95 17.35
CA ALA A 26 5.29 12.89 17.23
C ALA A 26 4.02 12.12 16.89
N SER A 27 2.91 12.61 17.42
CA SER A 27 1.59 12.13 17.05
C SER A 27 1.27 12.52 15.61
N ALA A 28 0.55 11.64 14.92
CA ALA A 28 -0.11 11.95 13.67
C ALA A 28 -1.15 13.07 13.87
N MET A 29 -1.62 13.62 12.75
CA MET A 29 -2.62 14.69 12.74
C MET A 29 -3.87 14.30 13.54
N SER A 30 -4.39 15.19 14.39
CA SER A 30 -5.59 14.89 15.17
C SER A 30 -6.85 14.75 14.30
N ASP A 31 -7.87 14.01 14.77
CA ASP A 31 -9.17 13.93 14.09
C ASP A 31 -9.78 15.32 13.83
N ALA A 32 -9.61 16.25 14.77
CA ALA A 32 -10.13 17.60 14.65
C ALA A 32 -9.43 18.40 13.54
N GLU A 33 -8.13 18.20 13.34
CA GLU A 33 -7.38 18.79 12.24
C GLU A 33 -7.78 18.14 10.90
N LEU A 34 -7.86 16.80 10.84
CA LEU A 34 -8.28 16.08 9.64
C LEU A 34 -9.67 16.51 9.16
N ARG A 35 -10.65 16.62 10.08
CA ARG A 35 -12.01 17.08 9.75
C ARG A 35 -12.06 18.48 9.14
N ARG A 36 -11.10 19.36 9.47
CA ARG A 36 -11.01 20.70 8.86
C ARG A 36 -10.51 20.68 7.42
N LEU A 37 -9.90 19.56 6.99
CA LEU A 37 -9.41 19.36 5.63
C LEU A 37 -10.46 18.72 4.71
N LEU A 38 -11.58 18.23 5.27
CA LEU A 38 -12.66 17.64 4.50
C LEU A 38 -13.52 18.73 3.88
N ALA A 39 -13.99 18.48 2.65
CA ALA A 39 -14.98 19.34 2.01
C ALA A 39 -16.33 19.24 2.74
N PRO A 40 -17.22 20.24 2.57
CA PRO A 40 -18.59 20.11 3.06
C PRO A 40 -19.26 18.85 2.49
N GLY A 41 -19.84 18.04 3.38
CA GLY A 41 -20.48 16.75 3.06
C GLY A 41 -19.53 15.57 2.86
N GLU A 42 -18.22 15.77 3.06
CA GLU A 42 -17.23 14.69 3.02
C GLU A 42 -17.01 14.13 4.43
N GLU A 43 -17.02 12.80 4.55
CA GLU A 43 -16.89 12.08 5.83
C GLU A 43 -15.69 11.12 5.80
N VAL A 44 -15.13 10.80 6.97
CA VAL A 44 -14.04 9.81 7.06
C VAL A 44 -14.63 8.41 7.04
N GLU A 45 -14.21 7.59 6.08
CA GLU A 45 -14.57 6.17 5.96
C GLU A 45 -13.60 5.28 6.76
N ALA A 46 -12.29 5.53 6.61
CA ALA A 46 -11.25 4.77 7.27
C ALA A 46 -10.04 5.65 7.60
N ARG A 47 -9.29 5.28 8.64
CA ARG A 47 -8.06 5.95 9.04
C ARG A 47 -7.04 4.94 9.57
N VAL A 48 -5.76 5.16 9.25
CA VAL A 48 -4.62 4.50 9.90
C VAL A 48 -3.50 5.50 10.10
N ASP A 49 -2.77 5.34 11.21
CA ASP A 49 -1.59 6.15 11.51
C ASP A 49 -0.36 5.24 11.64
N GLY A 50 0.80 5.73 11.24
CA GLY A 50 2.05 4.97 11.28
C GLY A 50 3.18 5.69 10.56
N ASP A 51 4.43 5.34 10.88
CA ASP A 51 5.61 5.90 10.22
C ASP A 51 5.73 5.32 8.78
N LEU A 52 5.59 6.18 7.77
CA LEU A 52 5.63 5.81 6.35
C LEU A 52 6.92 6.24 5.64
N ASN A 53 7.64 7.22 6.19
CA ASN A 53 8.84 7.79 5.58
C ASN A 53 10.15 7.40 6.31
N GLY A 54 10.04 6.70 7.45
CA GLY A 54 11.14 6.19 8.26
C GLY A 54 11.76 7.22 9.18
N ASP A 55 11.10 8.34 9.48
CA ASP A 55 11.62 9.40 10.35
C ASP A 55 11.30 9.16 11.85
N GLY A 56 10.49 8.14 12.15
CA GLY A 56 10.09 7.76 13.50
C GLY A 56 8.94 8.58 14.08
N ASP A 57 8.39 9.55 13.36
CA ASP A 57 7.16 10.27 13.72
C ASP A 57 5.95 9.56 13.05
N LEU A 58 4.76 9.65 13.66
CA LEU A 58 3.57 8.97 13.10
C LEU A 58 2.94 9.83 12.01
N ASP A 59 2.74 9.26 10.83
CA ASP A 59 2.01 9.89 9.71
C ASP A 59 0.52 9.52 9.76
N ALA A 60 -0.33 10.31 9.09
CA ALA A 60 -1.77 10.07 9.02
C ALA A 60 -2.20 9.67 7.60
N VAL A 61 -3.01 8.62 7.49
CA VAL A 61 -3.69 8.21 6.24
C VAL A 61 -5.18 8.11 6.50
N LEU A 62 -5.98 8.66 5.59
CA LEU A 62 -7.44 8.48 5.62
C LEU A 62 -8.01 8.18 4.24
N VAL A 63 -9.10 7.42 4.24
CA VAL A 63 -10.07 7.42 3.15
C VAL A 63 -11.26 8.25 3.60
N SER A 64 -11.67 9.19 2.77
CA SER A 64 -12.92 9.92 2.96
C SER A 64 -13.84 9.70 1.79
N VAL A 65 -15.13 9.78 2.07
CA VAL A 65 -16.22 9.56 1.13
C VAL A 65 -17.03 10.84 0.99
N LYS A 66 -17.38 11.18 -0.24
CA LYS A 66 -18.36 12.21 -0.56
C LYS A 66 -19.21 11.70 -1.71
N ASP A 67 -20.51 11.58 -1.48
CA ASP A 67 -21.43 10.91 -2.41
C ASP A 67 -20.95 9.47 -2.68
N ASP A 68 -20.46 9.16 -3.89
CA ASP A 68 -19.84 7.86 -4.23
C ASP A 68 -18.32 7.97 -4.46
N ASP A 69 -17.74 9.18 -4.34
CA ASP A 69 -16.31 9.40 -4.54
C ASP A 69 -15.55 9.12 -3.23
N ARG A 70 -14.62 8.16 -3.30
CA ARG A 70 -13.70 7.84 -2.20
C ARG A 70 -12.30 8.32 -2.50
N THR A 71 -11.76 9.13 -1.61
CA THR A 71 -10.45 9.77 -1.77
C THR A 71 -9.51 9.36 -0.65
N VAL A 72 -8.35 8.81 -1.01
CA VAL A 72 -7.25 8.57 -0.10
C VAL A 72 -6.42 9.85 0.05
N ARG A 73 -6.09 10.23 1.29
CA ARG A 73 -5.16 11.32 1.59
C ARG A 73 -4.11 10.85 2.58
N VAL A 74 -2.87 11.26 2.35
CA VAL A 74 -1.74 10.98 3.25
C VAL A 74 -1.09 12.30 3.68
N PHE A 75 -0.78 12.40 4.96
CA PHE A 75 -0.09 13.53 5.56
C PHE A 75 1.12 13.03 6.34
N PHE A 76 2.31 13.49 5.95
CA PHE A 76 3.51 13.23 6.72
C PHE A 76 3.63 14.20 7.88
N THR A 77 4.06 13.70 9.02
CA THR A 77 4.43 14.51 10.16
C THR A 77 5.83 15.04 9.94
N ALA A 78 5.99 16.36 9.99
CA ALA A 78 7.26 17.03 9.79
C ALA A 78 7.60 17.84 11.04
N ARG A 79 8.73 17.47 11.66
CA ARG A 79 9.26 18.15 12.83
C ARG A 79 10.38 19.11 12.45
N ASN A 80 10.28 20.35 12.93
CA ASN A 80 11.42 21.26 13.02
C ASN A 80 11.69 21.59 14.50
N ALA A 81 12.83 22.23 14.79
CA ALA A 81 13.34 22.41 16.16
C ALA A 81 12.36 23.04 17.18
N ALA A 82 11.26 23.66 16.74
CA ALA A 82 10.28 24.28 17.61
C ALA A 82 8.82 23.86 17.34
N ARG A 83 8.52 23.10 16.29
CA ARG A 83 7.14 22.84 15.86
C ARG A 83 6.98 21.51 15.15
N ILE A 84 5.87 20.84 15.45
CA ILE A 84 5.32 19.76 14.65
C ILE A 84 4.36 20.37 13.62
N SER A 85 4.49 19.95 12.38
CA SER A 85 3.63 20.32 11.27
C SER A 85 3.24 19.07 10.48
N HIS A 86 2.22 19.17 9.64
CA HIS A 86 1.79 18.07 8.79
C HIS A 86 1.79 18.54 7.34
N VAL A 87 2.35 17.73 6.46
CA VAL A 87 2.54 18.04 5.04
C VAL A 87 1.80 17.02 4.20
N ALA A 88 0.97 17.47 3.25
CA ALA A 88 0.31 16.55 2.32
C ALA A 88 1.38 15.78 1.52
N ALA A 89 1.30 14.45 1.55
CA ALA A 89 2.27 13.56 0.93
C ALA A 89 1.69 12.70 -0.20
N GLY A 90 0.37 12.65 -0.33
CA GLY A 90 -0.28 11.92 -1.41
C GLY A 90 -1.78 12.10 -1.41
N LYS A 91 -2.36 12.04 -2.61
CA LYS A 91 -3.82 12.01 -2.81
C LYS A 91 -4.14 11.22 -4.07
N PHE A 92 -5.10 10.29 -3.99
CA PHE A 92 -5.70 9.68 -5.17
C PHE A 92 -7.12 9.20 -4.87
N ASN A 93 -7.90 8.95 -5.92
CA ASN A 93 -9.26 8.45 -5.80
C ASN A 93 -9.27 6.92 -5.95
N LEU A 94 -10.01 6.24 -5.09
CA LEU A 94 -10.32 4.82 -5.27
C LEU A 94 -11.31 4.66 -6.43
N LEU A 95 -11.46 3.42 -6.90
CA LEU A 95 -12.46 3.11 -7.92
C LEU A 95 -13.88 3.38 -7.38
N PRO A 96 -14.80 3.85 -8.23
CA PRO A 96 -16.21 4.04 -7.86
C PRO A 96 -16.93 2.69 -7.68
N GLY A 97 -18.17 2.74 -7.17
CA GLY A 97 -18.99 1.54 -6.99
C GLY A 97 -18.49 0.63 -5.88
N ALA A 98 -18.24 1.19 -4.70
CA ALA A 98 -17.75 0.48 -3.54
C ALA A 98 -18.70 -0.67 -3.11
N LEU A 99 -18.13 -1.83 -2.78
CA LEU A 99 -18.83 -2.97 -2.18
C LEU A 99 -18.51 -3.11 -0.68
N GLY A 100 -18.19 -2.00 -0.02
CA GLY A 100 -17.80 -1.92 1.38
C GLY A 100 -16.76 -0.80 1.59
N PRO A 101 -16.44 -0.49 2.86
CA PRO A 101 -15.38 0.45 3.17
C PRO A 101 -14.01 -0.09 2.73
N ALA A 102 -13.11 0.81 2.37
CA ALA A 102 -11.72 0.43 2.11
C ALA A 102 -11.01 0.04 3.41
N GLU A 103 -10.15 -0.96 3.34
CA GLU A 103 -9.30 -1.36 4.48
C GLU A 103 -7.93 -0.70 4.37
N LEU A 104 -7.48 -0.10 5.47
CA LEU A 104 -6.16 0.51 5.58
C LEU A 104 -5.31 -0.23 6.61
N SER A 105 -4.04 -0.44 6.28
CA SER A 105 -3.04 -0.92 7.23
C SER A 105 -1.65 -0.38 6.88
N ILE A 106 -0.78 -0.31 7.88
CA ILE A 106 0.63 0.01 7.70
C ILE A 106 1.45 -1.15 8.28
N ASP A 107 2.23 -1.81 7.42
CA ASP A 107 3.17 -2.86 7.83
C ASP A 107 4.57 -2.47 7.40
N LYS A 108 5.49 -2.34 8.37
CA LYS A 108 6.92 -2.03 8.12
C LYS A 108 7.13 -0.84 7.16
N GLY A 109 6.42 0.26 7.41
CA GLY A 109 6.50 1.49 6.59
C GLY A 109 5.90 1.36 5.18
N VAL A 110 5.08 0.33 4.95
CA VAL A 110 4.31 0.17 3.72
C VAL A 110 2.84 0.37 4.03
N LEU A 111 2.24 1.39 3.42
CA LEU A 111 0.80 1.58 3.40
C LEU A 111 0.19 0.55 2.47
N VAL A 112 -0.72 -0.27 3.00
CA VAL A 112 -1.52 -1.23 2.24
C VAL A 112 -2.97 -0.78 2.26
N ILE A 113 -3.56 -0.64 1.08
CA ILE A 113 -4.97 -0.28 0.88
C ILE A 113 -5.64 -1.43 0.16
N ARG A 114 -6.70 -2.00 0.74
CA ARG A 114 -7.54 -3.01 0.09
C ARG A 114 -8.90 -2.41 -0.22
N ASP A 115 -9.35 -2.63 -1.42
CA ASP A 115 -10.62 -2.11 -1.90
C ASP A 115 -11.38 -3.17 -2.70
N LEU A 116 -12.70 -3.14 -2.61
CA LEU A 116 -13.60 -4.03 -3.35
C LEU A 116 -14.68 -3.19 -4.01
N THR A 117 -14.75 -3.25 -5.34
CA THR A 117 -15.71 -2.48 -6.15
C THR A 117 -16.50 -3.35 -7.10
N GLY A 118 -17.57 -2.80 -7.67
CA GLY A 118 -18.41 -3.42 -8.69
C GLY A 118 -19.78 -3.85 -8.18
N GLY A 119 -20.24 -5.02 -8.61
CA GLY A 119 -21.57 -5.56 -8.29
C GLY A 119 -21.59 -7.08 -8.35
N THR A 120 -22.24 -7.64 -9.36
CA THR A 120 -22.16 -9.09 -9.66
C THR A 120 -20.78 -9.46 -10.19
N SER A 121 -20.22 -8.65 -11.07
CA SER A 121 -18.80 -8.66 -11.42
C SER A 121 -18.09 -7.66 -10.50
N ALA A 122 -17.02 -8.08 -9.86
CA ALA A 122 -16.32 -7.29 -8.86
C ALA A 122 -14.81 -7.29 -9.09
N THR A 123 -14.18 -6.22 -8.63
CA THR A 123 -12.73 -6.06 -8.66
C THR A 123 -12.23 -5.91 -7.23
N SER A 124 -11.41 -6.85 -6.79
CA SER A 124 -10.63 -6.72 -5.56
C SER A 124 -9.27 -6.14 -5.90
N THR A 125 -8.92 -5.01 -5.28
CA THR A 125 -7.64 -4.33 -5.52
C THR A 125 -6.84 -4.23 -4.23
N THR A 126 -5.54 -4.48 -4.29
CA THR A 126 -4.59 -4.16 -3.22
C THR A 126 -3.50 -3.24 -3.72
N TYR A 127 -3.45 -2.02 -3.19
CA TYR A 127 -2.39 -1.06 -3.43
C TYR A 127 -1.36 -1.14 -2.31
N ARG A 128 -0.07 -1.02 -2.67
CA ARG A 128 1.03 -0.93 -1.71
C ARG A 128 1.87 0.29 -2.01
N PHE A 129 1.98 1.19 -1.04
CA PHE A 129 2.74 2.42 -1.15
C PHE A 129 3.85 2.49 -0.10
N ARG A 130 4.95 3.16 -0.44
CA ARG A 130 6.03 3.51 0.48
C ARG A 130 6.31 4.99 0.43
N GLY A 131 6.48 5.63 1.59
CA GLY A 131 6.88 7.03 1.66
C GLY A 131 8.34 7.24 1.24
N GLU A 132 8.61 8.37 0.60
CA GLU A 132 9.97 8.81 0.32
C GLU A 132 10.56 9.50 1.56
N ALA A 133 11.74 9.09 2.01
CA ALA A 133 12.40 9.70 3.17
C ALA A 133 12.81 11.17 2.93
N THR A 134 13.00 11.56 1.67
CA THR A 134 13.54 12.89 1.30
C THR A 134 12.49 13.84 0.71
N ALA A 135 11.25 13.39 0.52
CA ALA A 135 10.19 14.19 -0.09
C ALA A 135 8.82 13.77 0.45
N PRO A 136 7.86 14.69 0.59
CA PRO A 136 6.48 14.34 0.99
C PRO A 136 5.75 13.73 -0.21
N LYS A 137 6.11 12.48 -0.54
CA LYS A 137 5.55 11.70 -1.66
C LYS A 137 5.45 10.24 -1.26
N LEU A 138 4.44 9.56 -1.78
CA LEU A 138 4.33 8.10 -1.70
C LEU A 138 4.53 7.48 -3.07
N ARG A 139 5.40 6.47 -3.14
CA ARG A 139 5.63 5.64 -4.33
C ARG A 139 4.77 4.39 -4.27
N LEU A 140 4.08 4.07 -5.36
CA LEU A 140 3.42 2.78 -5.56
C LEU A 140 4.50 1.71 -5.80
N ILE A 141 4.52 0.69 -4.95
CA ILE A 141 5.50 -0.40 -5.00
C ILE A 141 4.87 -1.75 -5.37
N GLY A 142 3.55 -1.87 -5.26
CA GLY A 142 2.82 -3.06 -5.65
C GLY A 142 1.36 -2.75 -5.96
N LEU A 143 0.82 -3.42 -6.98
CA LEU A 143 -0.57 -3.35 -7.37
C LEU A 143 -1.08 -4.75 -7.70
N ASP A 144 -2.04 -5.24 -6.93
CA ASP A 144 -2.74 -6.48 -7.23
C ASP A 144 -4.19 -6.14 -7.60
N ALA A 145 -4.71 -6.81 -8.63
CA ALA A 145 -6.09 -6.66 -9.08
C ALA A 145 -6.66 -8.02 -9.45
N THR A 146 -7.87 -8.32 -8.96
CA THR A 146 -8.61 -9.54 -9.28
C THR A 146 -10.02 -9.16 -9.72
N ALA A 147 -10.33 -9.39 -11.00
CA ALA A 147 -11.67 -9.25 -11.54
C ALA A 147 -12.37 -10.61 -11.60
N TYR A 148 -13.56 -10.72 -11.01
CA TYR A 148 -14.27 -11.99 -10.88
C TYR A 148 -15.80 -11.81 -10.78
N SER A 149 -16.56 -12.86 -11.06
CA SER A 149 -17.99 -12.91 -10.74
C SER A 149 -18.19 -13.34 -9.29
N ARG A 150 -18.83 -12.51 -8.46
CA ARG A 150 -19.22 -12.87 -7.08
C ARG A 150 -20.30 -13.96 -7.02
N THR A 151 -20.96 -14.24 -8.14
CA THR A 151 -21.98 -15.29 -8.27
C THR A 151 -21.50 -16.47 -9.10
N TYR A 152 -20.21 -16.51 -9.48
CA TYR A 152 -19.62 -17.55 -10.33
C TYR A 152 -20.33 -17.72 -11.68
N ALA A 153 -20.89 -16.63 -12.23
CA ALA A 153 -21.62 -16.67 -13.49
C ALA A 153 -20.70 -16.68 -14.74
N HIS A 154 -19.45 -16.26 -14.57
CA HIS A 154 -18.45 -16.21 -15.63
C HIS A 154 -17.03 -16.24 -15.03
N ASP A 155 -16.07 -16.53 -15.88
CA ASP A 155 -14.65 -16.53 -15.54
C ASP A 155 -14.14 -15.14 -15.12
N GLY A 156 -12.95 -15.11 -14.53
CA GLY A 156 -12.25 -13.91 -14.12
C GLY A 156 -10.77 -13.93 -14.50
N ALA A 157 -10.05 -12.95 -14.00
CA ALA A 157 -8.61 -12.83 -14.16
C ALA A 157 -8.00 -12.12 -12.95
N GLU A 158 -6.72 -12.38 -12.72
CA GLU A 158 -5.96 -11.68 -11.71
C GLU A 158 -4.57 -11.27 -12.21
N MET A 159 -4.06 -10.22 -11.58
CA MET A 159 -2.74 -9.66 -11.77
C MET A 159 -2.13 -9.35 -10.42
N SER A 160 -0.83 -9.61 -10.29
CA SER A 160 0.05 -9.02 -9.29
C SER A 160 1.22 -8.35 -9.98
N TRP A 161 1.39 -7.04 -9.76
CA TRP A 161 2.48 -6.25 -10.30
C TRP A 161 3.38 -5.75 -9.17
N ASN A 162 4.64 -6.17 -9.20
CA ASN A 162 5.70 -5.62 -8.35
C ASN A 162 6.39 -4.48 -9.10
N LEU A 163 6.10 -3.23 -8.72
CA LEU A 163 6.62 -2.06 -9.43
C LEU A 163 8.10 -1.77 -9.12
N LEU A 164 8.65 -2.33 -8.03
CA LEU A 164 10.06 -2.21 -7.70
C LEU A 164 10.95 -3.01 -8.67
N THR A 165 10.46 -4.15 -9.14
CA THR A 165 11.20 -5.07 -10.01
C THR A 165 10.69 -5.07 -11.45
N GLY A 166 9.46 -4.60 -11.67
CA GLY A 166 8.75 -4.71 -12.93
C GLY A 166 8.13 -6.09 -13.18
N ASP A 167 8.25 -7.03 -12.23
CA ASP A 167 7.69 -8.37 -12.38
C ASP A 167 6.17 -8.34 -12.31
N ILE A 168 5.54 -9.03 -13.25
CA ILE A 168 4.09 -9.15 -13.36
C ILE A 168 3.75 -10.63 -13.40
N ILE A 169 2.79 -11.03 -12.57
CA ILE A 169 2.20 -12.37 -12.58
C ILE A 169 0.73 -12.21 -12.91
N THR A 170 0.23 -12.97 -13.88
CA THR A 170 -1.20 -13.03 -14.18
C THR A 170 -1.70 -14.46 -14.22
N ALA A 171 -3.01 -14.63 -14.07
CA ALA A 171 -3.69 -15.90 -14.30
C ALA A 171 -5.15 -15.67 -14.70
N GLN A 172 -5.75 -16.68 -15.33
CA GLN A 172 -7.20 -16.74 -15.46
C GLN A 172 -7.82 -17.47 -14.26
N LEU A 173 -9.01 -17.03 -13.89
CA LEU A 173 -9.84 -17.67 -12.88
C LEU A 173 -11.00 -18.35 -13.61
N LYS A 174 -10.95 -19.67 -13.76
CA LYS A 174 -12.03 -20.45 -14.40
C LYS A 174 -13.05 -20.87 -13.38
N VAL A 175 -14.33 -20.67 -13.66
CA VAL A 175 -15.38 -21.16 -12.76
C VAL A 175 -15.25 -22.68 -12.64
N ALA A 176 -15.23 -23.18 -11.41
CA ALA A 176 -15.14 -24.62 -11.15
C ALA A 176 -16.34 -25.34 -11.78
N PRO A 177 -16.14 -26.51 -12.42
CA PRO A 177 -17.19 -27.21 -13.15
C PRO A 177 -18.23 -27.89 -12.24
N ASP A 178 -17.94 -28.01 -10.94
CA ASP A 178 -18.82 -28.64 -9.95
C ASP A 178 -19.58 -27.58 -9.14
N ASP A 179 -20.90 -27.74 -9.05
CA ASP A 179 -21.81 -26.83 -8.36
C ASP A 179 -21.81 -27.01 -6.83
N SER A 180 -21.19 -28.10 -6.34
CA SER A 180 -21.17 -28.44 -4.91
C SER A 180 -20.16 -27.65 -4.08
N ASP A 181 -19.13 -27.07 -4.72
CA ASP A 181 -18.13 -26.20 -4.08
C ASP A 181 -17.77 -25.04 -5.02
N ARG A 182 -18.73 -24.11 -5.21
CA ARG A 182 -18.59 -23.00 -6.15
C ARG A 182 -17.35 -22.17 -5.85
N GLY A 183 -16.41 -22.15 -6.78
CA GLY A 183 -15.12 -21.48 -6.67
C GLY A 183 -14.49 -21.19 -8.04
N TYR A 184 -13.23 -20.76 -8.01
CA TYR A 184 -12.41 -20.57 -9.20
C TYR A 184 -11.17 -21.46 -9.18
N ASP A 185 -10.92 -22.12 -10.30
CA ASP A 185 -9.63 -22.73 -10.60
C ASP A 185 -8.71 -21.70 -11.24
N LYS A 186 -7.55 -21.46 -10.61
CA LYS A 186 -6.52 -20.60 -11.17
C LYS A 186 -5.73 -21.36 -12.23
N VAL A 187 -5.78 -20.88 -13.47
CA VAL A 187 -5.14 -21.54 -14.62
C VAL A 187 -4.31 -20.58 -15.45
N GLY A 188 -3.38 -21.15 -16.23
CA GLY A 188 -2.63 -20.39 -17.23
C GLY A 188 -1.79 -19.27 -16.63
N ALA A 189 -1.21 -19.49 -15.45
CA ALA A 189 -0.38 -18.49 -14.79
C ALA A 189 0.82 -18.12 -15.68
N LYS A 190 0.98 -16.83 -15.95
CA LYS A 190 2.08 -16.29 -16.75
C LYS A 190 2.90 -15.34 -15.91
N ARG A 191 4.20 -15.30 -16.20
CA ARG A 191 5.10 -14.26 -15.69
C ARG A 191 5.59 -13.43 -16.86
N ALA A 192 5.47 -12.13 -16.71
CA ALA A 192 6.03 -11.14 -17.61
C ALA A 192 6.86 -10.14 -16.79
N ARG A 193 7.57 -9.27 -17.51
CA ARG A 193 8.28 -8.15 -16.90
C ARG A 193 8.08 -6.92 -17.77
N ARG A 194 7.68 -5.81 -17.16
CA ARG A 194 7.77 -4.47 -17.75
C ARG A 194 8.97 -3.75 -17.17
N PRO A 195 9.56 -2.76 -17.87
CA PRO A 195 10.56 -1.89 -17.26
C PRO A 195 10.03 -1.34 -15.93
N ALA A 196 10.88 -1.36 -14.90
CA ALA A 196 10.51 -0.78 -13.61
C ALA A 196 10.24 0.72 -13.79
N SER A 197 9.04 1.13 -13.41
CA SER A 197 8.56 2.51 -13.51
C SER A 197 8.20 3.02 -12.13
N THR A 198 8.52 4.28 -11.87
CA THR A 198 8.16 4.93 -10.61
C THR A 198 6.83 5.65 -10.78
N PHE A 199 5.80 5.15 -10.09
CA PHE A 199 4.52 5.86 -9.96
C PHE A 199 4.44 6.43 -8.56
N TYR A 200 4.15 7.73 -8.47
CA TYR A 200 3.74 8.34 -7.21
C TYR A 200 2.23 8.21 -7.04
N MET A 201 1.73 8.31 -5.81
CA MET A 201 0.33 8.08 -5.45
C MET A 201 -0.66 8.82 -6.35
N GLU A 202 -0.37 10.07 -6.73
CA GLU A 202 -1.22 10.89 -7.60
C GLU A 202 -1.32 10.35 -9.03
N ASN A 203 -0.39 9.50 -9.43
CA ASN A 203 -0.31 8.87 -10.76
C ASN A 203 -0.58 7.36 -10.68
N THR A 204 -1.28 6.91 -9.64
CA THR A 204 -1.66 5.49 -9.50
C THR A 204 -2.48 5.07 -10.73
N PRO A 205 -2.04 4.02 -11.47
CA PRO A 205 -2.78 3.56 -12.63
C PRO A 205 -4.08 2.88 -12.20
N ASN A 206 -5.07 2.87 -13.10
CA ASN A 206 -6.31 2.15 -12.87
C ASN A 206 -6.04 0.63 -12.88
N PRO A 207 -6.39 -0.11 -11.82
CA PRO A 207 -6.10 -1.54 -11.71
C PRO A 207 -6.85 -2.39 -12.74
N GLU A 208 -8.05 -2.00 -13.16
CA GLU A 208 -8.84 -2.72 -14.17
C GLU A 208 -8.24 -2.53 -15.57
N ASP A 209 -7.82 -1.31 -15.90
CA ASP A 209 -7.15 -1.02 -17.17
C ASP A 209 -5.82 -1.78 -17.28
N GLU A 210 -5.02 -1.82 -16.21
CA GLU A 210 -3.77 -2.58 -16.19
C GLU A 210 -4.00 -4.08 -16.31
N LEU A 211 -4.96 -4.63 -15.58
CA LEU A 211 -5.33 -6.04 -15.68
C LEU A 211 -5.74 -6.38 -17.12
N ASN A 212 -6.63 -5.59 -17.72
CA ASN A 212 -7.10 -5.80 -19.09
C ASN A 212 -5.94 -5.73 -20.10
N LEU A 213 -5.12 -4.69 -20.03
CA LEU A 213 -3.97 -4.48 -20.91
C LEU A 213 -3.02 -5.68 -20.89
N ILE A 214 -2.68 -6.18 -19.70
CA ILE A 214 -1.76 -7.30 -19.54
C ILE A 214 -2.38 -8.62 -19.99
N MET A 215 -3.66 -8.83 -19.71
CA MET A 215 -4.38 -10.05 -20.12
C MET A 215 -4.56 -10.12 -21.64
N GLU A 216 -4.67 -8.99 -22.33
CA GLU A 216 -4.65 -8.88 -23.79
C GLU A 216 -3.25 -9.09 -24.40
N GLY A 217 -2.20 -9.12 -23.58
CA GLY A 217 -0.81 -9.28 -24.02
C GLY A 217 -0.20 -8.00 -24.61
N LYS A 218 -0.67 -6.82 -24.17
CA LYS A 218 -0.19 -5.51 -24.62
C LYS A 218 0.74 -4.83 -23.62
#